data_AF-A0AAD0RM95-F1
#
_entry.id   AF-A0AAD0RM95-F1
#
_cell.length_a   1.000
_cell.length_b   1.000
_cell.length_c   1.000
_cell.angle_alpha   90.00
_cell.angle_beta   90.00
_cell.angle_gamma   90.00
#
_symmetry.space_group_name_H-M   'P 1'
#
loop_
_entity.id
_entity.type
_entity.pdbx_description
1 polymer ?
#
loop_
_entity_poly.entity_id
_entity_poly.type
_entity_poly.pdbx_seq_one_letter_code
_entity_poly.pdbx_strand_id
1 'polypeptide(L)'
;MNTMRGFTMIELLIVLTIMGLIMSLVAPLSLKAINRSDAKMELVEVKNWLRNRANKAFLEQRDYLVVLEKDNGIVFQGETAVESKQLKYIQFPKQEITLNRFGMISTDSITTHYLGQPFQIELQGNDAP
;
A
#
# COMPACT_ATOMS: atom_id res chain seq x y z
N MET A 1 -42.11 -42.39 16.59
CA MET A 1 -42.94 -41.21 16.25
C MET A 1 -42.01 -40.02 16.08
N ASN A 2 -41.67 -39.65 14.84
CA ASN A 2 -40.75 -38.54 14.57
C ASN A 2 -41.56 -37.24 14.52
N THR A 3 -41.48 -36.42 15.57
CA THR A 3 -42.00 -35.05 15.55
C THR A 3 -41.06 -34.17 14.73
N MET A 4 -41.46 -33.85 13.49
CA MET A 4 -40.82 -32.78 12.72
C MET A 4 -41.16 -31.44 13.38
N ARG A 5 -40.18 -30.82 14.03
CA ARG A 5 -40.31 -29.45 14.55
C ARG A 5 -39.96 -28.48 13.42
N GLY A 6 -40.94 -27.70 12.96
CA GLY A 6 -40.74 -26.61 12.02
C GLY A 6 -40.43 -25.29 12.73
N PHE A 7 -39.68 -24.41 12.08
CA PHE A 7 -39.49 -23.03 12.53
C PHE A 7 -40.71 -22.18 12.22
N THR A 8 -41.03 -21.22 13.08
CA THR A 8 -42.09 -20.24 12.81
C THR A 8 -41.61 -19.17 11.82
N MET A 9 -42.54 -18.59 11.08
CA MET A 9 -42.25 -17.47 10.16
C MET A 9 -41.63 -16.28 10.88
N ILE A 10 -42.08 -15.99 12.10
CA ILE A 10 -41.55 -14.88 12.89
C ILE A 10 -40.11 -15.14 13.35
N GLU A 11 -39.76 -16.38 13.71
CA GLU A 11 -38.37 -16.74 14.06
C GLU A 11 -37.44 -16.54 12.86
N LEU A 12 -37.83 -16.94 11.66
CA LEU A 12 -37.02 -16.71 10.46
C LEU A 12 -36.86 -15.21 10.17
N LEU A 13 -37.91 -14.41 10.32
CA LEU A 13 -37.82 -12.95 10.15
C LEU A 13 -36.91 -12.31 11.20
N ILE A 14 -36.98 -12.75 12.46
CA ILE A 14 -36.10 -12.25 13.51
C ILE A 14 -34.64 -12.63 13.23
N VAL A 15 -34.38 -13.86 12.78
CA VAL A 15 -33.02 -14.29 12.44
C VAL A 15 -32.47 -13.48 11.25
N LEU A 16 -33.25 -13.31 10.18
CA LEU A 16 -32.82 -12.54 9.02
C LEU A 16 -32.61 -11.06 9.34
N THR A 17 -33.43 -10.48 10.22
CA THR A 17 -33.25 -9.08 10.66
C THR A 17 -32.00 -8.92 11.52
N ILE A 18 -31.75 -9.82 12.47
CA ILE A 18 -30.50 -9.83 13.26
C ILE A 18 -29.28 -10.02 12.34
N MET A 19 -29.35 -10.94 11.38
CA MET A 19 -28.28 -11.16 10.40
C MET A 19 -28.02 -9.90 9.57
N GLY A 20 -29.07 -9.21 9.10
CA GLY A 20 -28.95 -7.94 8.39
C GLY A 20 -28.30 -6.85 9.25
N LEU A 21 -28.66 -6.74 10.52
CA LEU A 21 -28.05 -5.79 11.46
C LEU A 21 -26.56 -6.09 11.67
N ILE A 22 -26.20 -7.36 11.86
CA ILE A 22 -24.79 -7.78 12.02
C ILE A 22 -24.00 -7.46 10.74
N MET A 23 -24.52 -7.81 9.56
CA MET A 23 -23.86 -7.54 8.29
C MET A 23 -23.63 -6.04 8.07
N SER A 24 -24.59 -5.19 8.46
CA SER A 24 -24.46 -3.73 8.35
C SER A 24 -23.26 -3.17 9.14
N LEU A 25 -22.90 -3.82 10.24
CA LEU A 25 -21.77 -3.41 11.08
C LEU A 25 -20.45 -4.05 10.66
N VAL A 26 -20.47 -5.34 10.29
CA VAL A 26 -19.26 -6.11 9.97
C VAL A 26 -18.70 -5.76 8.59
N ALA A 27 -19.56 -5.46 7.60
CA ALA A 27 -19.13 -5.10 6.25
C ALA A 27 -18.18 -3.88 6.21
N PRO A 28 -18.51 -2.70 6.79
CA PRO A 28 -17.61 -1.55 6.76
C PRO A 28 -16.32 -1.76 7.56
N LEU A 29 -16.36 -2.54 8.65
CA LEU A 29 -15.16 -2.89 9.43
C LEU A 29 -14.19 -3.74 8.62
N SER A 30 -14.72 -4.73 7.91
CA SER A 30 -13.94 -5.63 7.05
C SER A 30 -13.26 -4.87 5.91
N LEU A 31 -13.99 -3.96 5.25
CA LEU A 31 -13.43 -3.11 4.19
C LEU A 31 -12.30 -2.20 4.70
N LYS A 32 -12.46 -1.60 5.88
CA LYS A 32 -11.40 -0.78 6.50
C LYS A 32 -10.15 -1.61 6.82
N ALA A 33 -10.33 -2.84 7.30
CA ALA A 33 -9.21 -3.74 7.58
C ALA A 33 -8.45 -4.12 6.30
N ILE A 34 -9.16 -4.46 5.23
CA ILE A 34 -8.57 -4.76 3.92
C ILE A 34 -7.79 -3.54 3.38
N ASN A 35 -8.42 -2.36 3.33
CA ASN A 35 -7.76 -1.14 2.84
C ASN A 35 -6.50 -0.80 3.65
N ARG A 36 -6.52 -1.04 4.96
CA ARG A 36 -5.33 -0.86 5.82
C ARG A 36 -4.24 -1.88 5.49
N SER A 37 -4.61 -3.12 5.21
CA SER A 37 -3.67 -4.17 4.79
C SER A 37 -3.04 -3.82 3.44
N ASP A 38 -3.85 -3.41 2.46
CA ASP A 38 -3.37 -2.99 1.14
C ASP A 38 -2.42 -1.78 1.24
N ALA A 39 -2.79 -0.78 2.03
CA ALA A 39 -1.96 0.39 2.24
C ALA A 39 -0.60 0.03 2.88
N LYS A 40 -0.57 -0.94 3.82
CA LYS A 40 0.69 -1.46 4.37
C LYS A 40 1.52 -2.19 3.31
N MET A 41 0.89 -3.02 2.48
CA MET A 41 1.58 -3.72 1.40
C MET A 41 2.20 -2.74 0.40
N GLU A 42 1.50 -1.65 0.09
CA GLU A 42 2.00 -0.61 -0.82
C GLU A 42 3.27 0.10 -0.29
N LEU A 43 3.39 0.30 1.03
CA LEU A 43 4.64 0.81 1.64
C LEU A 43 5.83 -0.11 1.37
N VAL A 44 5.61 -1.42 1.55
CA VAL A 44 6.63 -2.46 1.27
C VAL A 44 6.94 -2.52 -0.22
N GLU A 45 5.93 -2.38 -1.07
CA GLU A 45 6.09 -2.37 -2.51
C GLU A 45 6.95 -1.20 -3.00
N VAL A 46 6.74 0.02 -2.47
CA VAL A 46 7.60 1.17 -2.81
C VAL A 46 9.04 0.95 -2.38
N LYS A 47 9.26 0.44 -1.17
CA LYS A 47 10.61 0.12 -0.68
C LYS A 47 11.31 -0.89 -1.60
N ASN A 48 10.61 -1.95 -2.00
CA ASN A 48 11.14 -2.96 -2.91
C ASN A 48 11.34 -2.42 -4.32
N TRP A 49 10.44 -1.58 -4.80
CA TRP A 49 10.56 -0.92 -6.11
C TRP A 49 11.82 -0.04 -6.17
N LEU A 50 12.05 0.81 -5.17
CA LEU A 50 13.26 1.63 -5.08
C LEU A 50 14.54 0.77 -5.02
N ARG A 51 14.54 -0.30 -4.21
CA ARG A 51 15.68 -1.25 -4.13
C ARG A 51 15.95 -1.94 -5.46
N ASN A 52 14.91 -2.41 -6.14
CA ASN A 52 15.05 -3.05 -7.46
C ASN A 52 15.60 -2.06 -8.50
N ARG A 53 15.18 -0.79 -8.43
CA ARG A 53 15.71 0.26 -9.31
C ARG A 53 17.15 0.61 -8.98
N ALA A 54 17.54 0.65 -7.71
CA ALA A 54 18.93 0.83 -7.29
C ALA A 54 19.81 -0.33 -7.83
N ASN A 55 19.34 -1.57 -7.70
CA ASN A 55 20.03 -2.73 -8.26
C ASN A 55 20.17 -2.63 -9.79
N LYS A 56 19.14 -2.15 -10.49
CA LYS A 56 19.21 -1.92 -11.93
C LYS A 56 20.20 -0.80 -12.29
N ALA A 57 20.24 0.29 -11.54
CA ALA A 57 21.22 1.37 -11.65
C ALA A 57 22.66 0.85 -11.57
N PHE A 58 22.90 -0.07 -10.63
CA PHE A 58 24.18 -0.76 -10.47
C PHE A 58 24.54 -1.62 -11.68
N LEU A 59 23.62 -2.50 -12.11
CA LEU A 59 23.86 -3.41 -13.24
C LEU A 59 24.14 -2.66 -14.55
N GLU A 60 23.50 -1.51 -14.74
CA GLU A 60 23.64 -0.70 -15.95
C GLU A 60 24.74 0.37 -15.84
N GLN A 61 25.38 0.50 -14.67
CA GLN A 61 26.37 1.54 -14.33
C GLN A 61 25.88 2.97 -14.65
N ARG A 62 24.60 3.25 -14.36
CA ARG A 62 23.94 4.53 -14.65
C ARG A 62 23.24 5.09 -13.43
N ASP A 63 23.18 6.42 -13.38
CA ASP A 63 22.46 7.14 -12.34
C ASP A 63 21.01 7.39 -12.79
N TYR A 64 20.07 7.25 -11.87
CA TYR A 64 18.65 7.53 -12.05
C TYR A 64 18.16 8.54 -11.01
N LEU A 65 17.21 9.37 -11.39
CA LEU A 65 16.49 10.27 -10.48
C LEU A 65 15.06 9.76 -10.31
N VAL A 66 14.65 9.49 -9.07
CA VAL A 66 13.27 9.15 -8.75
C VAL A 66 12.60 10.36 -8.12
N VAL A 67 11.52 10.82 -8.74
CA VAL A 67 10.68 11.91 -8.22
C VAL A 67 9.40 11.30 -7.68
N LEU A 68 9.16 11.47 -6.38
CA LEU A 68 7.92 11.08 -5.73
C LEU A 68 7.08 12.33 -5.48
N GLU A 69 5.84 12.35 -5.98
CA GLU A 69 4.93 13.47 -5.78
C GLU A 69 3.49 12.97 -5.81
N LYS A 70 2.69 13.37 -4.80
CA LYS A 70 1.31 12.91 -4.63
C LYS A 70 1.26 11.38 -4.66
N ASP A 71 0.46 10.81 -5.52
CA ASP A 71 0.21 9.39 -5.68
C ASP A 71 1.12 8.73 -6.72
N ASN A 72 2.22 9.39 -7.12
CA ASN A 72 3.05 8.95 -8.24
C ASN A 72 4.54 8.95 -7.91
N GLY A 73 5.24 7.95 -8.46
CA GLY A 73 6.70 7.90 -8.52
C GLY A 73 7.17 7.77 -9.97
N ILE A 74 8.06 8.66 -10.40
CA ILE A 74 8.59 8.68 -11.78
C ILE A 74 10.10 8.50 -11.72
N VAL A 75 10.64 7.60 -12.55
CA VAL A 75 12.08 7.39 -12.72
C VAL A 75 12.54 8.11 -13.97
N PHE A 76 13.57 8.94 -13.83
CA PHE A 76 14.22 9.68 -14.90
C PHE A 76 15.63 9.16 -15.13
N GLN A 77 15.98 9.03 -16.41
CA GLN A 77 17.33 8.84 -16.89
C GLN A 77 17.76 10.12 -17.62
N GLY A 78 18.54 10.97 -16.96
CA GLY A 78 18.75 12.34 -17.43
C GLY A 78 17.41 13.08 -17.47
N GLU A 79 17.02 13.59 -18.64
CA GLU A 79 15.75 14.31 -18.83
C GLU A 79 14.59 13.41 -19.27
N THR A 80 14.86 12.12 -19.55
CA THR A 80 13.83 11.21 -20.07
C THR A 80 13.18 10.42 -18.95
N ALA A 81 11.85 10.47 -18.85
CA ALA A 81 11.09 9.57 -17.98
C ALA A 81 11.10 8.15 -18.57
N VAL A 82 11.62 7.19 -17.81
CA VAL A 82 11.79 5.80 -18.26
C VAL A 82 10.79 4.85 -17.61
N GLU A 83 10.17 5.27 -16.51
CA GLU A 83 9.19 4.46 -15.78
C GLU A 83 8.34 5.32 -14.87
N SER A 84 7.08 4.90 -14.66
CA SER A 84 6.19 5.46 -13.67
C SER A 84 5.56 4.36 -12.81
N LYS A 85 5.26 4.71 -11.56
CA LYS A 85 4.58 3.89 -10.57
C LYS A 85 3.45 4.71 -9.96
N GLN A 86 2.22 4.30 -10.25
CA GLN A 86 1.02 4.86 -9.65
C GLN A 86 0.71 4.13 -8.35
N LEU A 87 0.34 4.88 -7.32
CA LEU A 87 0.01 4.41 -5.99
C LEU A 87 -1.43 4.79 -5.66
N LYS A 88 -2.06 4.01 -4.78
CA LYS A 88 -3.49 4.10 -4.49
C LYS A 88 -3.77 4.59 -3.07
N TYR A 89 -2.94 4.23 -2.11
CA TYR A 89 -3.21 4.43 -0.68
C TYR A 89 -2.20 5.35 0.01
N ILE A 90 -1.02 5.54 -0.56
CA ILE A 90 0.03 6.41 -0.03
C ILE A 90 0.23 7.65 -0.91
N GLN A 91 0.58 8.76 -0.28
CA GLN A 91 0.84 10.02 -0.96
C GLN A 91 2.16 10.63 -0.51
N PHE A 92 2.88 11.29 -1.40
CA PHE A 92 4.18 11.87 -1.12
C PHE A 92 4.13 13.40 -1.21
N PRO A 93 4.75 14.12 -0.25
CA PRO A 93 5.25 15.44 -0.57
C PRO A 93 6.27 15.31 -1.70
N LYS A 94 6.40 16.34 -2.55
CA LYS A 94 7.38 16.33 -3.63
C LYS A 94 8.79 16.12 -3.05
N GLN A 95 9.46 15.05 -3.47
CA GLN A 95 10.81 14.72 -3.04
C GLN A 95 11.56 13.98 -4.15
N GLU A 96 12.88 14.16 -4.15
CA GLU A 96 13.77 13.64 -5.18
C GLU A 96 14.79 12.71 -4.55
N ILE A 97 14.98 11.55 -5.16
CA ILE A 97 15.84 10.48 -4.66
C ILE A 97 16.77 10.07 -5.78
N THR A 98 18.07 10.13 -5.56
CA THR A 98 19.05 9.68 -6.53
C THR A 98 19.38 8.22 -6.28
N LEU A 99 19.31 7.42 -7.34
CA LEU A 99 19.81 6.05 -7.38
C LEU A 99 21.08 6.06 -8.20
N ASN A 100 22.23 5.94 -7.54
CA ASN A 100 23.49 6.04 -8.26
C ASN A 100 23.89 4.71 -8.93
N ARG A 101 24.86 4.80 -9.85
CA ARG A 101 25.49 3.67 -10.54
C ARG A 101 26.19 2.65 -9.64
N PHE A 102 26.34 2.94 -8.35
CA PHE A 102 26.87 2.01 -7.35
C PHE A 102 25.77 1.22 -6.63
N GLY A 103 24.49 1.43 -6.99
CA GLY A 103 23.35 0.76 -6.37
C GLY A 103 22.93 1.35 -5.03
N MET A 104 23.39 2.56 -4.71
CA MET A 104 23.02 3.25 -3.47
C MET A 104 21.87 4.23 -3.70
N ILE A 105 20.98 4.30 -2.71
CA ILE A 105 19.89 5.27 -2.63
C ILE A 105 20.41 6.48 -1.84
N SER A 106 20.17 7.70 -2.32
CA SER A 106 20.70 8.93 -1.71
C SER A 106 20.15 9.29 -0.33
N THR A 107 19.13 8.58 0.14
CA THR A 107 18.49 8.80 1.44
C THR A 107 18.22 7.46 2.11
N ASP A 108 18.29 7.46 3.44
CA ASP A 108 17.97 6.30 4.26
C ASP A 108 16.48 6.20 4.56
N SER A 109 15.71 7.25 4.25
CA SER A 109 14.25 7.26 4.48
C SER A 109 13.51 8.18 3.52
N ILE A 110 12.21 7.94 3.34
CA ILE A 110 11.31 8.78 2.55
C ILE A 110 10.08 9.17 3.37
N THR A 111 9.63 10.41 3.20
CA THR A 111 8.45 10.93 3.89
C THR A 111 7.20 10.65 3.06
N THR A 112 6.15 10.12 3.66
CA THR A 112 4.87 9.82 3.00
C THR A 112 3.70 10.23 3.90
N HIS A 113 2.50 10.27 3.34
CA HIS A 113 1.25 10.36 4.05
C HIS A 113 0.52 9.02 3.90
N TYR A 114 0.38 8.32 5.01
CA TYR A 114 -0.30 7.04 5.12
C TYR A 114 -1.57 7.23 5.96
N LEU A 115 -2.74 6.90 5.40
CA LEU A 115 -4.04 7.16 6.04
C LEU A 115 -4.22 8.62 6.51
N GLY A 116 -3.67 9.58 5.77
CA GLY A 116 -3.72 11.00 6.10
C GLY A 116 -2.77 11.45 7.21
N GLN A 117 -1.91 10.56 7.72
CA GLN A 117 -0.90 10.89 8.72
C GLN A 117 0.50 10.84 8.10
N PRO A 118 1.42 11.77 8.46
CA PRO A 118 2.80 11.68 8.04
C PRO A 118 3.42 10.40 8.58
N PHE A 119 4.13 9.68 7.72
CA PHE A 119 4.82 8.44 8.00
C PHE A 119 6.17 8.45 7.30
N GLN A 120 7.18 7.84 7.90
CA GLN A 120 8.52 7.77 7.35
C GLN A 120 8.85 6.32 7.04
N ILE A 121 9.19 6.03 5.79
CA ILE A 121 9.60 4.69 5.36
C ILE A 121 11.11 4.64 5.43
N GLU A 122 11.66 3.77 6.28
CA GLU A 122 13.10 3.50 6.32
C GLU A 122 13.50 2.58 5.17
N LEU A 123 14.49 3.00 4.38
CA LEU A 123 15.01 2.28 3.23
C LEU A 123 16.18 1.36 3.62
N GLN A 124 16.91 1.71 4.67
CA GLN A 124 17.95 0.89 5.31
C GLN A 124 17.46 0.37 6.66
N GLY A 125 16.93 -0.85 6.67
CA GLY A 125 16.32 -1.44 7.87
C GLY A 125 15.42 -2.62 7.52
N ASN A 126 15.44 -3.64 8.37
CA ASN A 126 14.47 -4.74 8.33
C ASN A 126 13.24 -4.32 9.14
N ASP A 127 12.36 -3.54 8.52
CA ASP A 127 11.05 -3.29 9.10
C ASP A 127 10.24 -4.57 8.99
N ALA A 128 10.24 -5.36 10.07
CA ALA A 128 9.28 -6.44 10.21
C ALA A 128 7.86 -5.83 10.30
N PRO A 129 6.86 -6.43 9.62
CA PRO A 129 5.48 -5.94 9.60
C PRO A 129 4.77 -5.95 10.96
#